data_AF-A0A938MN54-F1
#
_entry.id   AF-A0A938MN54-F1
#
_cell.length_a   1.000
_cell.length_b   1.000
_cell.length_c   1.000
_cell.angle_alpha   90.00
_cell.angle_beta   90.00
_cell.angle_gamma   90.00
#
_symmetry.space_group_name_H-M   'P 1'
#
loop_
_entity.id
_entity.type
_entity.pdbx_description
1 polymer ?
#
loop_
_entity_poly.entity_id
_entity_poly.type
_entity_poly.pdbx_seq_one_letter_code
_entity_poly.pdbx_strand_id
1 'polypeptide(L)'
;HTAFDCGLRLETRVFTPRWAVQTKPTLLEGNERRFQVSYAREVEYHFLPRAGYVECAKLYRRHLIAQGVFRTLRERLKDQPELQHHVGAIIKKQYNGPVFDNGEIAKARELGVKKCVWVMGGWNFGGYDRLYPQRLPPNPKMRSPDGIPGEEGLRRTVALAREAGYLFTVHDNYSDAYRDSAEWSESYLAMQPNGERQKGGVWGGGQAWIVCPQEQLRFARRDLPRIRALLGRGGYFIDVTGAAGLSACYDPAHPHDARRSAELKRELLGLAKSEFGVIYTEGLYDFLIPTADGCHKIFIPTGAKHAPHEDALAVPLLPLVFHDAIILWDLRRSNPARAKDPKADKYLPLDGYVPLYGAMPAMLDAAGKHIAEAMSDTQLTEMLDHRFLAEGVEATTFADGTRVVANFRDTPYDDRGHVVAAHGFRISKFGE
;
A
#
# COMPACT_ATOMS: atom_id res chain seq x y z
N HIS A 1 12.55 30.03 18.24
CA HIS A 1 13.50 28.94 18.44
C HIS A 1 13.06 28.13 19.64
N THR A 2 12.52 26.94 19.41
CA THR A 2 12.07 26.01 20.46
C THR A 2 13.09 24.87 20.60
N ALA A 3 12.99 24.08 21.67
CA ALA A 3 13.88 22.94 21.94
C ALA A 3 13.81 21.78 20.91
N PHE A 4 13.11 21.99 19.79
CA PHE A 4 12.95 21.05 18.67
C PHE A 4 13.69 21.51 17.39
N ASP A 5 14.40 22.64 17.44
CA ASP A 5 15.22 23.11 16.32
C ASP A 5 16.60 22.42 16.32
N CYS A 6 16.73 21.30 15.61
CA CYS A 6 18.03 20.64 15.39
C CYS A 6 18.81 21.35 14.27
N GLY A 7 19.80 22.18 14.63
CA GLY A 7 20.78 22.75 13.70
C GLY A 7 22.00 21.83 13.55
N LEU A 8 22.30 21.43 12.31
CA LEU A 8 23.53 20.70 11.97
C LEU A 8 24.65 21.72 11.70
N ARG A 9 25.64 21.81 12.61
CA ARG A 9 26.84 22.63 12.40
C ARG A 9 27.86 21.81 11.63
N LEU A 10 27.90 22.01 10.31
CA LEU A 10 28.95 21.46 9.45
C LEU A 10 30.04 22.51 9.27
N GLU A 11 31.22 22.26 9.84
CA GLU A 11 32.44 23.01 9.48
C GLU A 11 32.92 22.54 8.11
N THR A 12 32.73 23.39 7.11
CA THR A 12 33.22 23.18 5.76
C THR A 12 34.68 23.61 5.66
N ARG A 13 35.60 22.66 5.53
CA ARG A 13 36.93 22.95 4.93
C ARG A 13 36.79 22.77 3.42
N VAL A 14 36.76 23.90 2.71
CA VAL A 14 36.62 23.96 1.26
C VAL A 14 37.89 23.40 0.61
N PHE A 15 37.77 22.24 -0.02
CA PHE A 15 38.61 21.83 -1.15
C PHE A 15 37.69 21.44 -2.31
N THR A 16 38.08 21.85 -3.52
CA THR A 16 37.44 21.69 -4.84
C THR A 16 36.80 20.31 -5.13
N PRO A 17 35.86 20.22 -6.11
CA PRO A 17 34.67 19.39 -6.02
C PRO A 17 34.92 17.93 -6.43
N ARG A 18 34.91 16.99 -5.48
CA ARG A 18 34.54 15.60 -5.72
C ARG A 18 33.78 15.03 -4.52
N TRP A 19 32.64 14.44 -4.86
CA TRP A 19 31.56 13.94 -4.02
C TRP A 19 31.96 12.73 -3.17
N ALA A 20 31.29 12.54 -2.03
CA ALA A 20 31.22 11.27 -1.32
C ALA A 20 29.75 10.92 -1.05
N VAL A 21 29.38 9.70 -1.42
CA VAL A 21 28.04 9.12 -1.32
C VAL A 21 27.89 8.42 0.03
N GLN A 22 26.77 8.65 0.73
CA GLN A 22 26.32 7.79 1.82
C GLN A 22 25.22 6.86 1.29
N THR A 23 25.61 5.77 0.64
CA THR A 23 24.83 4.53 0.68
C THR A 23 25.12 3.86 2.01
N LYS A 24 24.17 3.10 2.59
CA LYS A 24 24.42 2.25 3.78
C LYS A 24 25.84 1.68 3.71
N PRO A 25 26.72 1.90 4.70
CA PRO A 25 28.03 1.27 4.71
C PRO A 25 27.78 -0.24 4.76
N THR A 26 27.93 -0.89 3.62
CA THR A 26 28.09 -2.33 3.58
C THR A 26 29.57 -2.53 3.86
N LEU A 27 29.89 -3.03 5.05
CA LEU A 27 31.26 -3.39 5.40
C LEU A 27 31.69 -4.49 4.43
N LEU A 28 32.65 -4.18 3.55
CA LEU A 28 33.27 -5.16 2.67
C LEU A 28 34.39 -5.84 3.46
N GLU A 29 34.04 -6.84 4.26
CA GLU A 29 35.03 -7.77 4.80
C GLU A 29 35.05 -9.05 3.96
N GLY A 30 36.19 -9.26 3.28
CA GLY A 30 36.74 -10.58 2.94
C GLY A 30 35.78 -11.64 2.40
N ASN A 31 35.38 -11.50 1.13
CA ASN A 31 35.56 -12.58 0.14
C ASN A 31 35.17 -12.10 -1.27
N GLU A 32 35.99 -12.48 -2.23
CA GLU A 32 36.06 -12.03 -3.63
C GLU A 32 34.83 -12.37 -4.51
N ARG A 33 33.63 -11.92 -4.15
CA ARG A 33 32.49 -11.98 -5.07
C ARG A 33 32.08 -10.59 -5.54
N ARG A 34 32.59 -10.29 -6.73
CA ARG A 34 32.36 -9.12 -7.61
C ARG A 34 30.97 -8.48 -7.46
N PHE A 35 30.86 -7.43 -6.65
CA PHE A 35 29.93 -6.35 -6.95
C PHE A 35 30.59 -5.46 -8.01
N GLN A 36 30.43 -5.81 -9.29
CA GLN A 36 30.77 -4.87 -10.35
C GLN A 36 29.73 -3.75 -10.32
N VAL A 37 30.18 -2.53 -10.04
CA VAL A 37 29.37 -1.34 -10.27
C VAL A 37 29.26 -1.18 -11.79
N SER A 38 28.17 -1.70 -12.36
CA SER A 38 27.94 -1.72 -13.81
C SER A 38 27.46 -0.38 -14.39
N TYR A 39 27.12 0.59 -13.53
CA TYR A 39 26.66 1.93 -13.93
C TYR A 39 26.97 2.98 -12.86
N ALA A 40 27.05 4.25 -13.29
CA ALA A 40 27.27 5.39 -12.42
C ALA A 40 26.17 5.52 -11.35
N ARG A 41 26.57 5.86 -10.12
CA ARG A 41 25.66 6.11 -9.01
C ARG A 41 25.74 7.59 -8.67
N GLU A 42 24.62 8.27 -8.75
CA GLU A 42 24.53 9.71 -8.56
C GLU A 42 23.64 10.01 -7.36
N VAL A 43 23.99 11.05 -6.61
CA VAL A 43 23.21 11.58 -5.50
C VAL A 43 23.17 13.09 -5.67
N GLU A 44 21.96 13.66 -5.64
CA GLU A 44 21.76 15.10 -5.66
C GLU A 44 21.41 15.59 -4.25
N TYR A 45 22.17 16.57 -3.75
CA TYR A 45 21.94 17.18 -2.44
C TYR A 45 21.31 18.57 -2.62
N HIS A 46 20.19 18.80 -1.94
CA HIS A 46 19.51 20.09 -1.90
C HIS A 46 19.54 20.67 -0.49
N PHE A 47 20.00 21.91 -0.37
CA PHE A 47 20.06 22.62 0.91
C PHE A 47 18.92 23.64 0.96
N LEU A 48 17.94 23.38 1.83
CA LEU A 48 16.75 24.22 1.97
C LEU A 48 16.86 25.11 3.22
N PRO A 49 16.86 26.45 3.09
CA PRO A 49 16.97 27.33 4.24
C PRO A 49 15.69 27.29 5.08
N ARG A 50 15.79 26.96 6.38
CA ARG A 50 14.67 26.89 7.33
C ARG A 50 13.53 25.94 6.90
N ALA A 51 13.89 24.77 6.38
CA ALA A 51 12.95 23.72 5.97
C ALA A 51 12.74 22.66 7.05
N GLY A 52 11.50 22.18 7.18
CA GLY A 52 11.15 20.95 7.88
C GLY A 52 10.93 19.78 6.91
N TYR A 53 10.40 18.68 7.43
CA TYR A 53 10.11 17.48 6.64
C TYR A 53 9.04 17.71 5.55
N VAL A 54 8.16 18.70 5.76
CA VAL A 54 7.15 19.10 4.77
C VAL A 54 7.83 19.65 3.52
N GLU A 55 8.73 20.63 3.64
CA GLU A 55 9.44 21.21 2.51
C GLU A 55 10.31 20.18 1.77
N CYS A 56 10.91 19.24 2.49
CA CYS A 56 11.63 18.11 1.89
C CYS A 56 10.71 17.23 1.03
N ALA A 57 9.54 16.86 1.55
CA ALA A 57 8.54 16.11 0.79
C ALA A 57 8.06 16.92 -0.44
N LYS A 58 7.83 18.23 -0.29
CA LYS A 58 7.42 19.10 -1.41
C LYS A 58 8.49 19.25 -2.47
N LEU A 59 9.76 19.27 -2.08
CA LEU A 59 10.87 19.25 -3.04
C LEU A 59 10.83 17.95 -3.87
N TYR A 60 10.67 16.79 -3.22
CA TYR A 60 10.58 15.52 -3.93
C TYR A 60 9.35 15.44 -4.85
N ARG A 61 8.20 15.91 -4.38
CA ARG A 61 6.98 16.03 -5.19
C ARG A 61 7.22 16.87 -6.45
N ARG A 62 7.84 18.05 -6.34
CA ARG A 62 8.18 18.90 -7.49
C ARG A 62 9.14 18.21 -8.45
N HIS A 63 10.12 17.47 -7.94
CA HIS A 63 11.04 16.68 -8.76
C HIS A 63 10.28 15.64 -9.61
N LEU A 64 9.35 14.88 -9.00
CA LEU A 64 8.55 13.89 -9.71
C LEU A 64 7.60 14.51 -10.75
N ILE A 65 7.03 15.68 -10.45
CA ILE A 65 6.21 16.45 -11.41
C ILE A 65 7.07 16.91 -12.59
N ALA A 66 8.26 17.46 -12.33
CA ALA A 66 9.18 17.91 -13.39
C ALA A 66 9.66 16.77 -14.30
N GLN A 67 9.74 15.54 -13.76
CA GLN A 67 10.05 14.33 -14.53
C GLN A 67 8.86 13.77 -15.32
N GLY A 68 7.64 14.29 -15.14
CA GLY A 68 6.44 13.81 -15.83
C GLY A 68 5.94 12.44 -15.35
N VAL A 69 6.39 11.97 -14.17
CA VAL A 69 5.97 10.68 -13.60
C VAL A 69 4.85 10.81 -12.56
N PHE A 70 4.45 12.04 -12.25
CA PHE A 70 3.40 12.34 -11.28
C PHE A 70 2.09 12.68 -11.99
N ARG A 71 1.03 11.89 -11.73
CA ARG A 71 -0.33 12.15 -12.21
C ARG A 71 -1.32 12.01 -11.07
N THR A 72 -2.13 13.04 -10.86
CA THR A 72 -3.14 13.06 -9.80
C THR A 72 -4.30 12.11 -10.10
N LEU A 73 -4.99 11.65 -9.05
CA LEU A 73 -6.26 10.93 -9.11
C LEU A 73 -7.31 11.74 -9.90
N ARG A 74 -7.33 13.07 -9.73
CA ARG A 74 -8.21 13.98 -10.48
C ARG A 74 -7.95 13.96 -11.98
N GLU A 75 -6.68 13.92 -12.39
CA GLU A 75 -6.33 13.79 -13.80
C GLU A 75 -6.67 12.41 -14.35
N ARG A 76 -6.45 11.35 -13.55
CA ARG A 76 -6.78 9.96 -13.92
C ARG A 76 -8.27 9.70 -14.04
N LEU A 77 -9.10 10.33 -13.22
CA LEU A 77 -10.56 10.23 -13.30
C LEU A 77 -11.12 10.60 -14.69
N LYS A 78 -10.38 11.40 -15.49
CA LYS A 78 -10.79 11.81 -16.85
C LYS A 78 -10.76 10.65 -17.86
N ASP A 79 -9.88 9.67 -17.68
CA ASP A 79 -9.67 8.56 -18.62
C ASP A 79 -9.64 7.18 -17.95
N GLN A 80 -9.89 7.11 -16.64
CA GLN A 80 -9.95 5.89 -15.84
C GLN A 80 -11.25 5.89 -15.02
N PRO A 81 -12.41 5.63 -15.64
CA PRO A 81 -13.73 5.82 -15.01
C PRO A 81 -13.95 4.93 -13.80
N GLU A 82 -13.33 3.75 -13.73
CA GLU A 82 -13.47 2.83 -12.60
C GLU A 82 -13.01 3.46 -11.27
N LEU A 83 -12.08 4.44 -11.31
CA LEU A 83 -11.60 5.15 -10.11
C LEU A 83 -12.72 5.81 -9.31
N GLN A 84 -13.81 6.22 -9.97
CA GLN A 84 -14.91 6.95 -9.33
C GLN A 84 -15.55 6.17 -8.17
N HIS A 85 -15.48 4.84 -8.22
CA HIS A 85 -16.05 3.95 -7.20
C HIS A 85 -15.09 3.69 -6.04
N HIS A 86 -13.81 4.04 -6.18
CA HIS A 86 -12.79 3.88 -5.14
C HIS A 86 -12.51 5.17 -4.39
N VAL A 87 -12.62 6.31 -5.06
CA VAL A 87 -12.45 7.61 -4.42
C VAL A 87 -13.56 7.83 -3.39
N GLY A 88 -13.15 7.99 -2.12
CA GLY A 88 -13.99 8.10 -0.95
C GLY A 88 -14.64 6.79 -0.49
N ALA A 89 -14.18 5.64 -0.99
CA ALA A 89 -14.74 4.36 -0.60
C ALA A 89 -14.16 3.89 0.74
N ILE A 90 -15.01 3.23 1.54
CA ILE A 90 -14.49 2.31 2.57
C ILE A 90 -13.91 1.11 1.84
N ILE A 91 -12.63 0.82 2.04
CA ILE A 91 -11.98 -0.33 1.41
C ILE A 91 -11.85 -1.42 2.46
N LYS A 92 -12.70 -2.43 2.39
CA LYS A 92 -12.77 -3.47 3.41
C LYS A 92 -12.16 -4.76 2.87
N LYS A 93 -11.20 -5.29 3.62
CA LYS A 93 -10.52 -6.54 3.27
C LYS A 93 -10.87 -7.65 4.23
N GLN A 94 -11.17 -8.83 3.68
CA GLN A 94 -11.35 -10.08 4.42
C GLN A 94 -10.32 -11.09 3.98
N TYR A 95 -9.91 -11.92 4.94
CA TYR A 95 -8.99 -13.01 4.72
C TYR A 95 -9.66 -14.32 5.13
N ASN A 96 -9.58 -15.32 4.26
CA ASN A 96 -10.10 -16.67 4.51
C ASN A 96 -11.60 -16.69 4.86
N GLY A 97 -12.12 -17.90 5.07
CA GLY A 97 -13.51 -18.15 5.45
C GLY A 97 -14.19 -19.12 4.48
N PRO A 98 -15.29 -19.77 4.91
CA PRO A 98 -16.06 -20.64 4.05
C PRO A 98 -16.92 -19.85 3.04
N VAL A 99 -17.00 -18.53 3.14
CA VAL A 99 -17.87 -17.66 2.33
C VAL A 99 -17.06 -16.49 1.73
N PHE A 100 -17.39 -16.09 0.50
CA PHE A 100 -16.73 -14.98 -0.22
C PHE A 100 -17.07 -13.59 0.35
N ASP A 101 -18.20 -13.46 1.04
CA ASP A 101 -18.64 -12.28 1.81
C ASP A 101 -19.31 -12.77 3.10
N ASN A 102 -18.79 -12.39 4.27
CA ASN A 102 -19.35 -12.80 5.57
C ASN A 102 -20.41 -11.79 6.07
N GLY A 103 -21.21 -11.22 5.18
CA GLY A 103 -22.27 -10.25 5.49
C GLY A 103 -21.82 -8.80 5.49
N GLU A 104 -20.68 -8.48 4.88
CA GLU A 104 -20.10 -7.14 4.92
C GLU A 104 -20.79 -6.23 3.90
N ILE A 105 -21.30 -6.81 2.81
CA ILE A 105 -22.22 -6.12 1.89
C ILE A 105 -23.49 -5.69 2.63
N ALA A 106 -24.12 -6.60 3.38
CA ALA A 106 -25.34 -6.31 4.14
C ALA A 106 -25.09 -5.22 5.20
N LYS A 107 -24.03 -5.39 5.99
CA LYS A 107 -23.60 -4.42 7.02
C LYS A 107 -23.35 -3.02 6.43
N ALA A 108 -22.67 -2.93 5.30
CA ALA A 108 -22.42 -1.65 4.64
C ALA A 108 -23.74 -0.96 4.23
N ARG A 109 -24.73 -1.72 3.73
CA ARG A 109 -26.06 -1.18 3.39
C ARG A 109 -26.82 -0.71 4.64
N GLU A 110 -26.82 -1.50 5.71
CA GLU A 110 -27.48 -1.13 6.98
C GLU A 110 -26.90 0.16 7.58
N LEU A 111 -25.58 0.35 7.47
CA LEU A 111 -24.90 1.58 7.89
C LEU A 111 -25.13 2.76 6.92
N GLY A 112 -25.71 2.54 5.74
CA GLY A 112 -25.91 3.57 4.72
C GLY A 112 -24.59 4.05 4.09
N VAL A 113 -23.60 3.17 3.93
CA VAL A 113 -22.34 3.48 3.25
C VAL A 113 -22.59 3.70 1.76
N LYS A 114 -22.07 4.81 1.21
CA LYS A 114 -22.31 5.17 -0.20
C LYS A 114 -21.39 4.43 -1.19
N LYS A 115 -20.14 4.21 -0.81
CA LYS A 115 -19.12 3.55 -1.64
C LYS A 115 -18.33 2.58 -0.77
N CYS A 116 -18.27 1.33 -1.21
CA CYS A 116 -17.51 0.28 -0.56
C CYS A 116 -16.78 -0.56 -1.60
N VAL A 117 -15.52 -0.87 -1.33
CA VAL A 117 -14.69 -1.78 -2.13
C VAL A 117 -14.33 -2.96 -1.23
N TRP A 118 -14.86 -4.12 -1.58
CA TRP A 118 -14.57 -5.35 -0.88
C TRP A 118 -13.40 -6.09 -1.53
N VAL A 119 -12.37 -6.40 -0.75
CA VAL A 119 -11.17 -7.12 -1.21
C VAL A 119 -11.11 -8.49 -0.54
N MET A 120 -11.37 -9.56 -1.30
CA MET A 120 -11.41 -10.92 -0.76
C MET A 120 -10.08 -11.67 -0.92
N GLY A 121 -9.43 -12.00 0.20
CA GLY A 121 -8.27 -12.87 0.26
C GLY A 121 -8.62 -14.34 0.44
N GLY A 122 -7.94 -15.21 -0.32
CA GLY A 122 -8.14 -16.66 -0.29
C GLY A 122 -9.19 -17.18 -1.26
N TRP A 123 -9.57 -16.36 -2.24
CA TRP A 123 -10.48 -16.71 -3.33
C TRP A 123 -9.89 -17.76 -4.29
N ASN A 124 -8.57 -17.85 -4.40
CA ASN A 124 -7.82 -18.72 -5.29
C ASN A 124 -7.95 -20.20 -4.90
N PHE A 125 -7.68 -21.13 -5.82
CA PHE A 125 -7.87 -22.58 -5.67
C PHE A 125 -7.43 -23.14 -4.31
N GLY A 126 -6.23 -22.78 -3.85
CA GLY A 126 -5.66 -23.27 -2.59
C GLY A 126 -6.07 -22.52 -1.33
N GLY A 127 -6.76 -21.39 -1.46
CA GLY A 127 -6.97 -20.43 -0.37
C GLY A 127 -5.77 -19.51 -0.14
N TYR A 128 -5.88 -18.67 0.89
CA TYR A 128 -4.95 -17.56 1.13
C TYR A 128 -3.51 -18.05 1.35
N ASP A 129 -2.55 -17.47 0.63
CA ASP A 129 -1.13 -17.79 0.63
C ASP A 129 -0.83 -19.29 0.46
N ARG A 130 -1.53 -19.97 -0.46
CA ARG A 130 -1.38 -21.41 -0.74
C ARG A 130 -1.49 -21.70 -2.23
N LEU A 131 -0.78 -22.73 -2.68
CA LEU A 131 -0.84 -23.34 -4.02
C LEU A 131 -0.56 -22.42 -5.22
N TYR A 132 -0.25 -21.14 -5.04
CA TYR A 132 0.27 -20.32 -6.14
C TYR A 132 1.45 -21.05 -6.84
N PRO A 133 1.60 -20.93 -8.18
CA PRO A 133 0.82 -20.11 -9.11
C PRO A 133 -0.55 -20.70 -9.54
N GLN A 134 -1.00 -21.81 -8.94
CA GLN A 134 -2.33 -22.38 -9.20
C GLN A 134 -3.46 -21.52 -8.59
N ARG A 135 -3.97 -20.59 -9.39
CA ARG A 135 -5.04 -19.66 -8.99
C ARG A 135 -6.44 -20.17 -9.26
N LEU A 136 -6.62 -20.78 -10.42
CA LEU A 136 -7.92 -21.14 -10.96
C LEU A 136 -8.12 -22.66 -10.98
N PRO A 137 -9.37 -23.16 -10.85
CA PRO A 137 -10.60 -22.39 -10.60
C PRO A 137 -10.64 -21.76 -9.19
N PRO A 138 -11.55 -20.82 -8.90
CA PRO A 138 -11.73 -20.30 -7.54
C PRO A 138 -11.95 -21.42 -6.52
N ASN A 139 -11.61 -21.15 -5.26
CA ASN A 139 -11.63 -22.14 -4.18
C ASN A 139 -12.95 -22.92 -4.13
N PRO A 140 -12.97 -24.23 -4.45
CA PRO A 140 -14.19 -25.02 -4.53
C PRO A 140 -14.88 -25.22 -3.17
N LYS A 141 -14.17 -24.96 -2.06
CA LYS A 141 -14.71 -25.06 -0.69
C LYS A 141 -15.42 -23.79 -0.24
N MET A 142 -15.23 -22.67 -0.93
CA MET A 142 -15.90 -21.42 -0.60
C MET A 142 -17.32 -21.36 -1.18
N ARG A 143 -18.15 -20.52 -0.57
CA ARG A 143 -19.57 -20.35 -0.89
C ARG A 143 -19.91 -18.86 -1.08
N SER A 144 -20.96 -18.56 -1.82
CA SER A 144 -21.63 -17.25 -1.73
C SER A 144 -22.37 -17.09 -0.39
N PRO A 145 -22.80 -15.87 -0.01
CA PRO A 145 -23.63 -15.65 1.18
C PRO A 145 -24.88 -16.55 1.25
N ASP A 146 -25.47 -16.89 0.09
CA ASP A 146 -26.64 -17.77 -0.04
C ASP A 146 -26.28 -19.26 -0.30
N GLY A 147 -25.01 -19.66 -0.12
CA GLY A 147 -24.60 -21.06 -0.04
C GLY A 147 -24.19 -21.72 -1.36
N ILE A 148 -24.08 -20.99 -2.46
CA ILE A 148 -23.67 -21.53 -3.77
C ILE A 148 -22.16 -21.75 -3.81
N PRO A 149 -21.65 -22.91 -4.25
CA PRO A 149 -20.23 -23.25 -4.16
C PRO A 149 -19.33 -22.72 -5.27
N GLY A 150 -18.05 -22.56 -4.91
CA GLY A 150 -16.93 -22.42 -5.83
C GLY A 150 -17.07 -21.22 -6.76
N GLU A 151 -16.77 -21.43 -8.04
CA GLU A 151 -16.80 -20.39 -9.05
C GLU A 151 -18.18 -19.73 -9.21
N GLU A 152 -19.25 -20.52 -9.14
CA GLU A 152 -20.61 -19.96 -9.23
C GLU A 152 -20.96 -19.14 -7.98
N GLY A 153 -20.50 -19.58 -6.81
CA GLY A 153 -20.58 -18.80 -5.57
C GLY A 153 -19.85 -17.46 -5.67
N LEU A 154 -18.69 -17.44 -6.31
CA LEU A 154 -17.93 -16.21 -6.55
C LEU A 154 -18.73 -15.26 -7.47
N ARG A 155 -19.24 -15.76 -8.61
CA ARG A 155 -20.08 -14.97 -9.53
C ARG A 155 -21.30 -14.40 -8.83
N ARG A 156 -21.99 -15.22 -8.02
CA ARG A 156 -23.14 -14.79 -7.24
C ARG A 156 -22.79 -13.67 -6.27
N THR A 157 -21.65 -13.78 -5.57
CA THR A 157 -21.19 -12.76 -4.61
C THR A 157 -20.85 -11.44 -5.31
N VAL A 158 -20.20 -11.51 -6.48
CA VAL A 158 -19.92 -10.32 -7.31
C VAL A 158 -21.22 -9.66 -7.76
N ALA A 159 -22.23 -10.43 -8.16
CA ALA A 159 -23.55 -9.91 -8.53
C ALA A 159 -24.24 -9.22 -7.34
N LEU A 160 -24.25 -9.85 -6.16
CA LEU A 160 -24.82 -9.26 -4.93
C LEU A 160 -24.14 -7.94 -4.55
N ALA A 161 -22.81 -7.84 -4.67
CA ALA A 161 -22.09 -6.59 -4.44
C ALA A 161 -22.52 -5.49 -5.41
N ARG A 162 -22.65 -5.82 -6.71
CA ARG A 162 -23.10 -4.87 -7.74
C ARG A 162 -24.54 -4.42 -7.55
N GLU A 163 -25.45 -5.34 -7.22
CA GLU A 163 -26.85 -5.03 -6.88
C GLU A 163 -26.94 -4.07 -5.68
N ALA A 164 -26.00 -4.18 -4.73
CA ALA A 164 -25.87 -3.28 -3.60
C ALA A 164 -25.17 -1.94 -3.92
N GLY A 165 -24.66 -1.74 -5.14
CA GLY A 165 -23.92 -0.55 -5.54
C GLY A 165 -22.45 -0.52 -5.10
N TYR A 166 -21.89 -1.67 -4.73
CA TYR A 166 -20.52 -1.81 -4.25
C TYR A 166 -19.62 -2.57 -5.23
N LEU A 167 -18.31 -2.49 -5.03
CA LEU A 167 -17.33 -3.26 -5.79
C LEU A 167 -16.85 -4.47 -5.00
N PHE A 168 -16.78 -5.61 -5.68
CA PHE A 168 -16.11 -6.81 -5.20
C PHE A 168 -14.84 -7.04 -6.04
N THR A 169 -13.72 -7.21 -5.36
CA THR A 169 -12.44 -7.58 -5.96
C THR A 169 -11.71 -8.58 -5.07
N VAL A 170 -10.54 -9.03 -5.50
CA VAL A 170 -9.77 -10.09 -4.86
C VAL A 170 -8.36 -9.63 -4.50
N HIS A 171 -7.84 -10.16 -3.41
CA HIS A 171 -6.42 -10.17 -3.10
C HIS A 171 -5.78 -11.37 -3.77
N ASP A 172 -4.87 -11.13 -4.70
CA ASP A 172 -4.13 -12.15 -5.44
C ASP A 172 -2.62 -11.95 -5.26
N ASN A 173 -1.82 -12.95 -5.61
CA ASN A 173 -0.38 -12.92 -5.48
C ASN A 173 0.27 -13.56 -6.71
N TYR A 174 1.19 -12.84 -7.36
CA TYR A 174 1.98 -13.37 -8.49
C TYR A 174 3.42 -13.72 -8.13
N SER A 175 3.88 -13.35 -6.93
CA SER A 175 5.26 -13.49 -6.51
C SER A 175 5.58 -14.84 -5.87
N ASP A 176 4.65 -15.43 -5.13
CA ASP A 176 4.90 -16.67 -4.39
C ASP A 176 4.52 -17.92 -5.21
N ALA A 177 5.29 -18.98 -5.02
CA ALA A 177 5.01 -20.32 -5.50
C ALA A 177 5.23 -21.37 -4.41
N TYR A 178 4.45 -22.45 -4.44
CA TYR A 178 4.49 -23.51 -3.43
C TYR A 178 4.68 -24.88 -4.07
N ARG A 179 5.50 -25.73 -3.43
CA ARG A 179 5.87 -27.07 -3.94
C ARG A 179 4.70 -28.03 -4.09
N ASP A 180 3.63 -27.81 -3.32
CA ASP A 180 2.40 -28.59 -3.35
C ASP A 180 1.41 -28.10 -4.44
N SER A 181 1.75 -27.04 -5.18
CA SER A 181 0.99 -26.60 -6.36
C SER A 181 1.07 -27.65 -7.48
N ALA A 182 -0.06 -27.93 -8.14
CA ALA A 182 -0.05 -28.78 -9.34
C ALA A 182 0.72 -28.13 -10.51
N GLU A 183 0.95 -26.81 -10.44
CA GLU A 183 1.73 -26.04 -11.41
C GLU A 183 3.18 -25.82 -10.95
N TRP A 184 3.67 -26.59 -9.97
CA TRP A 184 5.04 -26.45 -9.48
C TRP A 184 6.08 -26.73 -10.58
N SER A 185 7.02 -25.81 -10.76
CA SER A 185 8.22 -26.02 -11.57
C SER A 185 9.33 -25.07 -11.12
N GLU A 186 10.55 -25.57 -10.98
CA GLU A 186 11.69 -24.71 -10.65
C GLU A 186 12.08 -23.79 -11.81
N SER A 187 11.63 -24.08 -13.03
CA SER A 187 11.96 -23.32 -14.25
C SER A 187 11.51 -21.86 -14.21
N TYR A 188 10.47 -21.54 -13.45
CA TYR A 188 9.97 -20.16 -13.36
C TYR A 188 10.45 -19.39 -12.12
N LEU A 189 11.21 -20.04 -11.24
CA LEU A 189 11.64 -19.44 -9.99
C LEU A 189 12.84 -18.52 -10.22
N ALA A 190 12.84 -17.40 -9.52
CA ALA A 190 14.00 -16.51 -9.46
C ALA A 190 15.22 -17.28 -8.95
N MET A 191 16.36 -17.05 -9.57
CA MET A 191 17.64 -17.67 -9.21
C MET A 191 18.60 -16.63 -8.65
N GLN A 192 19.21 -16.96 -7.52
CA GLN A 192 20.20 -16.13 -6.83
C GLN A 192 21.58 -16.23 -7.51
N PRO A 193 22.53 -15.32 -7.21
CA PRO A 193 23.88 -15.37 -7.80
C PRO A 193 24.66 -16.65 -7.51
N ASN A 194 24.30 -17.37 -6.45
CA ASN A 194 24.92 -18.65 -6.09
C ASN A 194 24.33 -19.86 -6.85
N GLY A 195 23.38 -19.62 -7.77
CA GLY A 195 22.69 -20.67 -8.53
C GLY A 195 21.49 -21.30 -7.82
N GLU A 196 21.21 -20.94 -6.56
CA GLU A 196 20.08 -21.48 -5.81
C GLU A 196 18.77 -20.74 -6.13
N ARG A 197 17.64 -21.44 -6.05
CA ARG A 197 16.32 -20.83 -6.18
C ARG A 197 16.01 -19.94 -4.98
N GLN A 198 15.40 -18.78 -5.25
CA GLN A 198 15.10 -17.80 -4.21
C GLN A 198 13.92 -18.26 -3.35
N LYS A 199 14.14 -18.35 -2.04
CA LYS A 199 13.08 -18.59 -1.06
C LYS A 199 12.33 -17.29 -0.74
N GLY A 200 11.02 -17.40 -0.56
CA GLY A 200 10.15 -16.35 -0.05
C GLY A 200 9.93 -16.48 1.46
N GLY A 201 8.83 -15.89 1.94
CA GLY A 201 8.39 -16.05 3.32
C GLY A 201 7.82 -17.44 3.62
N VAL A 202 7.50 -17.68 4.89
CA VAL A 202 6.77 -18.87 5.34
C VAL A 202 5.35 -18.46 5.65
N TRP A 203 4.41 -18.91 4.83
CA TRP A 203 3.01 -18.47 4.85
C TRP A 203 2.05 -19.66 5.02
N GLY A 204 0.77 -19.48 4.66
CA GLY A 204 -0.26 -20.52 4.78
C GLY A 204 0.13 -21.86 4.13
N GLY A 205 0.74 -21.82 2.95
CA GLY A 205 1.23 -22.98 2.19
C GLY A 205 2.62 -23.48 2.63
N GLY A 206 3.16 -22.97 3.74
CA GLY A 206 4.52 -23.27 4.18
C GLY A 206 5.55 -22.37 3.48
N GLN A 207 6.73 -22.92 3.22
CA GLN A 207 7.83 -22.18 2.58
C GLN A 207 7.47 -21.81 1.13
N ALA A 208 7.30 -20.51 0.88
CA ALA A 208 7.14 -19.98 -0.47
C ALA A 208 8.49 -19.92 -1.21
N TRP A 209 8.42 -19.94 -2.53
CA TRP A 209 9.53 -19.69 -3.44
C TRP A 209 9.17 -18.55 -4.39
N ILE A 210 10.14 -17.73 -4.75
CA ILE A 210 9.87 -16.52 -5.51
C ILE A 210 9.81 -16.82 -7.00
N VAL A 211 8.66 -16.55 -7.61
CA VAL A 211 8.49 -16.54 -9.07
C VAL A 211 9.26 -15.36 -9.64
N CYS A 212 10.08 -15.62 -10.66
CA CYS A 212 10.81 -14.59 -11.41
C CYS A 212 9.83 -13.54 -11.98
N PRO A 213 10.06 -12.22 -11.83
CA PRO A 213 9.15 -11.17 -12.35
C PRO A 213 8.73 -11.34 -13.82
N GLN A 214 9.62 -11.85 -14.68
CA GLN A 214 9.29 -12.17 -16.07
C GLN A 214 8.24 -13.29 -16.19
N GLU A 215 8.32 -14.27 -15.31
CA GLU A 215 7.38 -15.39 -15.24
C GLU A 215 6.07 -15.01 -14.55
N GLN A 216 6.11 -14.06 -13.61
CA GLN A 216 4.90 -13.45 -13.05
C GLN A 216 4.03 -12.86 -14.17
N LEU A 217 4.65 -12.16 -15.13
CA LEU A 217 3.96 -11.64 -16.32
C LEU A 217 3.38 -12.75 -17.19
N ARG A 218 4.11 -13.85 -17.41
CA ARG A 218 3.61 -14.99 -18.18
C ARG A 218 2.33 -15.56 -17.55
N PHE A 219 2.33 -15.78 -16.24
CA PHE A 219 1.14 -16.23 -15.51
C PHE A 219 0.02 -15.20 -15.57
N ALA A 220 0.33 -13.91 -15.41
CA ALA A 220 -0.67 -12.84 -15.46
C ALA A 220 -1.36 -12.74 -16.82
N ARG A 221 -0.62 -12.86 -17.93
CA ARG A 221 -1.20 -12.89 -19.30
C ARG A 221 -2.17 -14.06 -19.49
N ARG A 222 -1.91 -15.20 -18.86
CA ARG A 222 -2.77 -16.37 -18.91
C ARG A 222 -4.01 -16.21 -18.03
N ASP A 223 -3.83 -15.70 -16.82
CA ASP A 223 -4.84 -15.78 -15.76
C ASP A 223 -5.77 -14.56 -15.71
N LEU A 224 -5.24 -13.33 -15.87
CA LEU A 224 -6.01 -12.10 -15.67
C LEU A 224 -7.28 -12.00 -16.56
N PRO A 225 -7.26 -12.34 -17.86
CA PRO A 225 -8.48 -12.30 -18.68
C PRO A 225 -9.58 -13.26 -18.18
N ARG A 226 -9.18 -14.42 -17.64
CA ARG A 226 -10.10 -15.40 -17.06
C ARG A 226 -10.68 -14.89 -15.74
N ILE A 227 -9.85 -14.23 -14.92
CA ILE A 227 -10.29 -13.64 -13.66
C ILE A 227 -11.20 -12.44 -13.90
N ARG A 228 -10.91 -11.61 -14.92
CA ARG A 228 -11.80 -10.54 -15.38
C ARG A 228 -13.16 -11.09 -15.81
N ALA A 229 -13.23 -12.27 -16.44
CA ALA A 229 -14.51 -12.88 -16.78
C ALA A 229 -15.36 -13.28 -15.55
N LEU A 230 -14.73 -13.49 -14.39
CA LEU A 230 -15.40 -13.80 -13.12
C LEU A 230 -15.83 -12.54 -12.36
N LEU A 231 -14.93 -11.56 -12.25
CA LEU A 231 -15.10 -10.38 -11.40
C LEU A 231 -15.66 -9.17 -12.16
N GLY A 232 -15.48 -9.14 -13.48
CA GLY A 232 -15.57 -7.95 -14.34
C GLY A 232 -14.50 -6.91 -14.04
N ARG A 233 -14.67 -5.72 -14.64
CA ARG A 233 -13.86 -4.55 -14.34
C ARG A 233 -14.30 -3.93 -13.02
N GLY A 234 -13.40 -3.22 -12.35
CA GLY A 234 -13.71 -2.54 -11.11
C GLY A 234 -12.55 -2.48 -10.14
N GLY A 235 -11.57 -3.38 -10.20
CA GLY A 235 -10.39 -3.29 -9.36
C GLY A 235 -9.68 -4.63 -9.20
N TYR A 236 -8.42 -4.61 -8.82
CA TYR A 236 -7.63 -5.81 -8.54
C TYR A 236 -6.55 -5.50 -7.50
N PHE A 237 -6.19 -6.46 -6.63
CA PHE A 237 -5.11 -6.28 -5.67
C PHE A 237 -4.01 -7.31 -5.93
N ILE A 238 -2.77 -6.83 -6.13
CA ILE A 238 -1.60 -7.69 -6.32
C ILE A 238 -0.63 -7.56 -5.15
N ASP A 239 -0.57 -8.65 -4.40
CA ASP A 239 0.45 -8.98 -3.41
C ASP A 239 1.69 -9.57 -4.11
N VAL A 240 2.92 -9.37 -3.65
CA VAL A 240 3.44 -8.44 -2.64
C VAL A 240 4.11 -7.25 -3.34
N THR A 241 3.74 -6.96 -4.60
CA THR A 241 4.56 -6.21 -5.58
C THR A 241 5.04 -4.84 -5.09
N GLY A 242 4.24 -4.13 -4.29
CA GLY A 242 4.59 -2.82 -3.73
C GLY A 242 5.40 -2.85 -2.43
N ALA A 243 5.63 -4.03 -1.84
CA ALA A 243 6.34 -4.23 -0.59
C ALA A 243 7.60 -5.10 -0.78
N ALA A 244 7.64 -5.92 -1.84
CA ALA A 244 8.82 -6.67 -2.19
C ALA A 244 9.87 -5.79 -2.85
N GLY A 245 11.11 -5.87 -2.34
CA GLY A 245 12.27 -5.22 -2.94
C GLY A 245 12.53 -5.69 -4.38
N LEU A 246 13.46 -4.99 -5.04
CA LEU A 246 13.91 -5.35 -6.39
C LEU A 246 15.02 -6.38 -6.28
N SER A 247 14.87 -7.53 -6.96
CA SER A 247 15.89 -8.56 -7.06
C SER A 247 16.24 -8.83 -8.52
N ALA A 248 17.50 -9.15 -8.75
CA ALA A 248 17.98 -9.69 -10.02
C ALA A 248 17.68 -11.20 -10.10
N CYS A 249 17.55 -11.72 -11.30
CA CYS A 249 17.50 -13.17 -11.56
C CYS A 249 18.69 -13.57 -12.42
N TYR A 250 19.38 -14.64 -12.00
CA TYR A 250 20.58 -15.15 -12.66
C TYR A 250 20.30 -16.38 -13.53
N ASP A 251 19.05 -16.85 -13.62
CA ASP A 251 18.70 -18.00 -14.43
C ASP A 251 18.92 -17.67 -15.92
N PRO A 252 19.63 -18.51 -16.70
CA PRO A 252 19.89 -18.25 -18.11
C PRO A 252 18.63 -18.09 -18.98
N ALA A 253 17.48 -18.63 -18.57
CA ALA A 253 16.22 -18.55 -19.31
C ALA A 253 15.46 -17.22 -19.10
N HIS A 254 15.67 -16.54 -17.96
CA HIS A 254 15.03 -15.27 -17.64
C HIS A 254 15.96 -14.31 -16.86
N PRO A 255 17.17 -14.04 -17.38
CA PRO A 255 18.17 -13.24 -16.68
C PRO A 255 17.77 -11.76 -16.72
N HIS A 256 17.83 -11.09 -15.58
CA HIS A 256 17.57 -9.66 -15.50
C HIS A 256 18.15 -9.04 -14.23
N ASP A 257 18.42 -7.74 -14.27
CA ASP A 257 18.90 -6.99 -13.12
C ASP A 257 17.75 -6.34 -12.30
N ALA A 258 18.09 -5.64 -11.22
CA ALA A 258 17.09 -4.98 -10.38
C ALA A 258 16.30 -3.86 -11.10
N ARG A 259 16.90 -3.19 -12.10
CA ARG A 259 16.20 -2.16 -12.88
C ARG A 259 15.13 -2.81 -13.76
N ARG A 260 15.50 -3.85 -14.49
CA ARG A 260 14.55 -4.61 -15.29
C ARG A 260 13.48 -5.29 -14.42
N SER A 261 13.82 -5.72 -13.20
CA SER A 261 12.84 -6.19 -12.20
C SER A 261 11.76 -5.14 -11.90
N ALA A 262 12.14 -3.87 -11.74
CA ALA A 262 11.19 -2.77 -11.53
C ALA A 262 10.28 -2.55 -12.74
N GLU A 263 10.83 -2.60 -13.95
CA GLU A 263 10.07 -2.50 -15.21
C GLU A 263 9.06 -3.64 -15.35
N LEU A 264 9.48 -4.88 -15.11
CA LEU A 264 8.61 -6.07 -15.17
C LEU A 264 7.47 -5.98 -14.15
N LYS A 265 7.74 -5.47 -12.94
CA LYS A 265 6.68 -5.20 -11.94
C LYS A 265 5.71 -4.12 -12.41
N ARG A 266 6.18 -3.06 -13.06
CA ARG A 266 5.30 -2.03 -13.67
C ARG A 266 4.48 -2.61 -14.82
N GLU A 267 5.07 -3.45 -15.66
CA GLU A 267 4.38 -4.16 -16.73
C GLU A 267 3.28 -5.07 -16.17
N LEU A 268 3.54 -5.78 -15.05
CA LEU A 268 2.56 -6.64 -14.38
C LEU A 268 1.35 -5.83 -13.90
N LEU A 269 1.60 -4.73 -13.17
CA LEU A 269 0.52 -3.85 -12.73
C LEU A 269 -0.20 -3.21 -13.92
N GLY A 270 0.51 -2.88 -15.00
CA GLY A 270 -0.08 -2.28 -16.20
C GLY A 270 -1.01 -3.25 -16.92
N LEU A 271 -0.62 -4.52 -17.02
CA LEU A 271 -1.46 -5.58 -17.57
C LEU A 271 -2.72 -5.77 -16.71
N ALA A 272 -2.58 -5.92 -15.39
CA ALA A 272 -3.73 -6.02 -14.50
C ALA A 272 -4.64 -4.78 -14.59
N LYS A 273 -4.06 -3.59 -14.65
CA LYS A 273 -4.82 -2.35 -14.81
C LYS A 273 -5.59 -2.30 -16.12
N SER A 274 -5.03 -2.79 -17.23
CA SER A 274 -5.77 -2.86 -18.51
C SER A 274 -7.00 -3.78 -18.43
N GLU A 275 -6.93 -4.84 -17.63
CA GLU A 275 -8.01 -5.81 -17.45
C GLU A 275 -9.09 -5.31 -16.48
N PHE A 276 -8.70 -4.63 -15.39
CA PHE A 276 -9.59 -4.31 -14.26
C PHE A 276 -9.90 -2.82 -14.07
N GLY A 277 -9.15 -1.92 -14.70
CA GLY A 277 -9.30 -0.48 -14.54
C GLY A 277 -8.54 0.09 -13.35
N VAL A 278 -8.59 -0.53 -12.16
CA VAL A 278 -7.93 -0.05 -10.92
C VAL A 278 -7.01 -1.13 -10.33
N ILE A 279 -5.81 -0.76 -9.89
CA ILE A 279 -4.84 -1.70 -9.31
C ILE A 279 -4.34 -1.23 -7.92
N TYR A 280 -4.48 -2.12 -6.94
CA TYR A 280 -3.95 -1.97 -5.59
C TYR A 280 -2.69 -2.83 -5.40
N THR A 281 -1.77 -2.35 -4.57
CA THR A 281 -0.58 -3.10 -4.15
C THR A 281 -0.49 -3.25 -2.64
N GLU A 282 0.23 -4.26 -2.18
CA GLU A 282 0.73 -4.30 -0.81
C GLU A 282 1.90 -3.32 -0.68
N GLY A 283 1.81 -2.30 0.16
CA GLY A 283 2.82 -1.25 0.25
C GLY A 283 2.97 -0.42 -1.03
N LEU A 284 3.96 0.47 -1.03
CA LEU A 284 4.24 1.35 -2.16
C LEU A 284 5.72 1.71 -2.26
N TYR A 285 6.31 1.38 -3.40
CA TYR A 285 7.54 2.00 -3.89
C TYR A 285 7.19 3.03 -4.97
N ASP A 286 7.91 4.14 -5.00
CA ASP A 286 7.66 5.28 -5.89
C ASP A 286 7.73 4.91 -7.39
N PHE A 287 8.57 3.95 -7.79
CA PHE A 287 8.63 3.49 -9.18
C PHE A 287 7.31 2.87 -9.68
N LEU A 288 6.40 2.49 -8.78
CA LEU A 288 5.07 1.97 -9.11
C LEU A 288 4.01 3.07 -9.26
N ILE A 289 4.27 4.31 -8.80
CA ILE A 289 3.33 5.45 -8.85
C ILE A 289 2.72 5.66 -10.23
N PRO A 290 3.48 5.58 -11.35
CA PRO A 290 2.91 5.80 -12.67
C PRO A 290 1.81 4.78 -13.05
N THR A 291 1.75 3.63 -12.36
CA THR A 291 0.85 2.53 -12.70
C THR A 291 -0.16 2.24 -11.58
N ALA A 292 0.28 2.19 -10.32
CA ALA A 292 -0.56 1.86 -9.16
C ALA A 292 -1.65 2.92 -8.91
N ASP A 293 -2.81 2.51 -8.40
CA ASP A 293 -3.92 3.39 -8.04
C ASP A 293 -4.06 3.56 -6.53
N GLY A 294 -3.71 2.53 -5.77
CA GLY A 294 -3.76 2.55 -4.32
C GLY A 294 -2.79 1.57 -3.69
N CYS A 295 -2.50 1.80 -2.41
CA CYS A 295 -1.66 0.91 -1.63
C CYS A 295 -2.25 0.63 -0.25
N HIS A 296 -2.07 -0.62 0.18
CA HIS A 296 -2.46 -1.13 1.48
C HIS A 296 -1.29 -1.17 2.45
N LYS A 297 -1.56 -1.36 3.75
CA LYS A 297 -0.55 -1.55 4.81
C LYS A 297 0.47 -0.40 4.88
N ILE A 298 -0.05 0.81 5.01
CA ILE A 298 0.81 1.96 5.35
C ILE A 298 1.10 1.86 6.85
N PHE A 299 2.29 1.38 7.18
CA PHE A 299 2.70 1.22 8.56
C PHE A 299 3.10 2.56 9.16
N ILE A 300 2.48 2.91 10.28
CA ILE A 300 2.94 4.01 11.12
C ILE A 300 4.04 3.44 12.02
N PRO A 301 5.31 3.84 11.84
CA PRO A 301 6.42 3.28 12.60
C PRO A 301 6.40 3.85 14.01
N THR A 302 5.55 3.31 14.88
CA THR A 302 5.59 3.63 16.31
C THR A 302 6.25 2.48 17.07
N GLY A 303 7.22 2.80 17.92
CA GLY A 303 7.89 1.83 18.79
C GLY A 303 9.00 1.03 18.12
N ALA A 304 9.84 0.44 18.96
CA ALA A 304 11.17 -0.12 18.65
C ALA A 304 11.25 -1.21 17.55
N LYS A 305 10.12 -1.77 17.08
CA LYS A 305 10.15 -2.81 16.03
C LYS A 305 10.24 -2.26 14.59
N HIS A 306 9.80 -1.03 14.36
CA HIS A 306 9.77 -0.42 13.02
C HIS A 306 10.39 0.98 12.98
N ALA A 307 10.60 1.59 14.16
CA ALA A 307 11.35 2.82 14.29
C ALA A 307 12.86 2.50 14.48
N PRO A 308 13.76 3.18 13.75
CA PRO A 308 15.20 3.02 13.95
C PRO A 308 15.68 3.51 15.34
N HIS A 309 14.85 4.27 16.05
CA HIS A 309 15.10 4.77 17.40
C HIS A 309 13.78 4.83 18.19
N GLU A 310 13.83 4.65 19.52
CA GLU A 310 12.64 4.71 20.38
C GLU A 310 11.96 6.09 20.35
N ASP A 311 12.74 7.14 20.09
CA ASP A 311 12.29 8.54 20.00
C ASP A 311 11.87 8.96 18.59
N ALA A 312 11.79 8.04 17.63
CA ALA A 312 11.40 8.42 16.27
C ALA A 312 9.92 8.83 16.23
N LEU A 313 9.65 10.02 15.71
CA LEU A 313 8.30 10.51 15.47
C LEU A 313 7.80 10.04 14.11
N ALA A 314 6.56 9.55 14.07
CA ALA A 314 5.89 9.27 12.81
C ALA A 314 5.49 10.60 12.15
N VAL A 315 5.83 10.74 10.87
CA VAL A 315 5.42 11.88 10.04
C VAL A 315 4.93 11.38 8.68
N PRO A 316 3.95 12.06 8.06
CA PRO A 316 3.26 11.56 6.87
C PRO A 316 4.00 11.90 5.57
N LEU A 317 5.26 11.50 5.43
CA LEU A 317 6.08 11.81 4.23
C LEU A 317 5.42 11.31 2.94
N LEU A 318 4.87 10.09 2.94
CA LEU A 318 4.24 9.50 1.77
C LEU A 318 3.03 10.32 1.28
N PRO A 319 1.98 10.58 2.08
CA PRO A 319 0.87 11.42 1.62
C PRO A 319 1.24 12.89 1.39
N LEU A 320 2.25 13.46 2.08
CA LEU A 320 2.76 14.80 1.76
C LEU A 320 3.25 14.91 0.30
N VAL A 321 3.72 13.79 -0.27
CA VAL A 321 4.11 13.68 -1.69
C VAL A 321 2.95 13.22 -2.57
N PHE A 322 2.16 12.21 -2.16
CA PHE A 322 1.31 11.43 -3.06
C PHE A 322 -0.18 11.37 -2.71
N HIS A 323 -0.67 12.11 -1.71
CA HIS A 323 -2.06 11.99 -1.24
C HIS A 323 -3.09 12.12 -2.38
N ASP A 324 -2.86 13.03 -3.32
CA ASP A 324 -3.73 13.26 -4.47
C ASP A 324 -3.38 12.43 -5.71
N ALA A 325 -2.46 11.47 -5.61
CA ALA A 325 -2.05 10.60 -6.72
C ALA A 325 -2.27 9.10 -6.45
N ILE A 326 -2.35 8.70 -5.18
CA ILE A 326 -2.54 7.31 -4.75
C ILE A 326 -3.59 7.22 -3.65
N ILE A 327 -4.49 6.26 -3.78
CA ILE A 327 -5.43 5.88 -2.74
C ILE A 327 -4.68 5.16 -1.61
N LEU A 328 -4.52 5.86 -0.50
CA LEU A 328 -3.96 5.32 0.73
C LEU A 328 -5.07 4.69 1.56
N TRP A 329 -4.86 3.47 2.04
CA TRP A 329 -5.86 2.77 2.85
C TRP A 329 -5.21 1.81 3.84
N ASP A 330 -5.92 1.61 4.96
CA ASP A 330 -5.55 0.69 6.04
C ASP A 330 -4.21 1.07 6.69
N LEU A 331 -4.21 2.25 7.32
CA LEU A 331 -3.11 2.63 8.20
C LEU A 331 -3.14 1.72 9.42
N ARG A 332 -2.01 1.08 9.68
CA ARG A 332 -1.88 0.13 10.78
C ARG A 332 -0.71 0.52 11.66
N ARG A 333 -0.95 0.49 12.98
CA ARG A 333 0.07 0.61 14.02
C ARG A 333 0.22 -0.75 14.66
N SER A 334 1.41 -1.35 14.59
CA SER A 334 1.64 -2.63 15.26
C SER A 334 1.36 -2.52 16.75
N ASN A 335 0.63 -3.48 17.30
CA ASN A 335 0.42 -3.67 18.72
C ASN A 335 1.48 -4.66 19.25
N PRO A 336 2.63 -4.19 19.79
CA PRO A 336 3.70 -5.07 20.25
C PRO A 336 3.26 -6.01 21.37
N ALA A 337 2.28 -5.62 22.20
CA ALA A 337 1.72 -6.46 23.26
C ALA A 337 0.93 -7.66 22.72
N ARG A 338 0.35 -7.53 21.52
CA ARG A 338 -0.45 -8.58 20.86
C ARG A 338 0.27 -9.28 19.72
N ALA A 339 1.48 -8.82 19.37
CA ALA A 339 2.25 -9.34 18.22
C ALA A 339 2.56 -10.86 18.31
N LYS A 340 2.57 -11.44 19.52
CA LYS A 340 2.84 -12.86 19.75
C LYS A 340 1.59 -13.76 19.70
N ASP A 341 0.40 -13.19 19.80
CA ASP A 341 -0.85 -13.96 19.71
C ASP A 341 -1.29 -14.05 18.24
N PRO A 342 -1.32 -15.26 17.65
CA PRO A 342 -1.74 -15.45 16.26
C PRO A 342 -3.23 -15.17 16.03
N LYS A 343 -4.06 -15.14 17.07
CA LYS A 343 -5.51 -14.86 17.00
C LYS A 343 -5.88 -13.43 17.41
N ALA A 344 -4.98 -12.70 18.06
CA ALA A 344 -5.24 -11.33 18.47
C ALA A 344 -5.15 -10.36 17.28
N ASP A 345 -5.91 -9.27 17.36
CA ASP A 345 -5.64 -8.12 16.50
C ASP A 345 -4.24 -7.58 16.83
N LYS A 346 -3.34 -7.75 15.86
CA LYS A 346 -1.93 -7.35 15.96
C LYS A 346 -1.75 -5.85 15.75
N TYR A 347 -2.83 -5.10 15.58
CA TYR A 347 -2.82 -3.67 15.32
C TYR A 347 -3.63 -2.89 16.36
N LEU A 348 -3.23 -1.65 16.62
CA LEU A 348 -4.00 -0.71 17.43
C LEU A 348 -5.05 -0.02 16.55
N PRO A 349 -6.24 0.32 17.09
CA PRO A 349 -7.17 1.22 16.42
C PRO A 349 -6.45 2.55 16.15
N LEU A 350 -6.48 3.00 14.91
CA LEU A 350 -5.78 4.22 14.46
C LEU A 350 -6.77 5.27 13.95
N ASP A 351 -7.95 5.35 14.57
CA ASP A 351 -9.06 6.13 14.05
C ASP A 351 -8.68 7.61 13.83
N GLY A 352 -7.77 8.16 14.63
CA GLY A 352 -7.22 9.50 14.41
C GLY A 352 -6.19 9.61 13.28
N TYR A 353 -5.33 8.61 13.07
CA TYR A 353 -4.31 8.67 12.02
C TYR A 353 -4.88 8.49 10.62
N VAL A 354 -5.95 7.70 10.45
CA VAL A 354 -6.59 7.48 9.15
C VAL A 354 -6.97 8.82 8.49
N PRO A 355 -7.81 9.69 9.11
CA PRO A 355 -8.13 10.99 8.55
C PRO A 355 -6.94 11.95 8.61
N LEU A 356 -6.09 11.90 9.66
CA LEU A 356 -4.93 12.79 9.79
C LEU A 356 -3.98 12.65 8.60
N TYR A 357 -3.74 11.43 8.13
CA TYR A 357 -2.83 11.15 7.01
C TYR A 357 -3.58 11.04 5.67
N GLY A 358 -4.86 11.40 5.63
CA GLY A 358 -5.64 11.45 4.39
C GLY A 358 -5.93 10.08 3.77
N ALA A 359 -5.99 9.04 4.58
CA ALA A 359 -6.25 7.70 4.11
C ALA A 359 -7.71 7.29 4.23
N MET A 360 -8.11 6.30 3.43
CA MET A 360 -9.45 5.75 3.46
C MET A 360 -9.59 4.67 4.54
N PRO A 361 -10.75 4.63 5.22
CA PRO A 361 -10.99 3.70 6.31
C PRO A 361 -11.19 2.28 5.79
N ALA A 362 -10.80 1.32 6.62
CA ALA A 362 -11.04 -0.10 6.36
C ALA A 362 -12.21 -0.68 7.16
N MET A 363 -12.73 0.07 8.13
CA MET A 363 -13.75 -0.40 9.07
C MET A 363 -15.15 0.00 8.61
N LEU A 364 -16.06 -0.96 8.64
CA LEU A 364 -17.50 -0.75 8.42
C LEU A 364 -18.16 -0.47 9.76
N ASP A 365 -18.04 0.77 10.23
CA ASP A 365 -18.67 1.31 11.44
C ASP A 365 -18.97 2.82 11.25
N ALA A 366 -19.49 3.46 12.31
CA ALA A 366 -19.86 4.87 12.28
C ALA A 366 -18.66 5.80 12.03
N ALA A 367 -17.48 5.49 12.59
CA ALA A 367 -16.27 6.29 12.42
C ALA A 367 -15.73 6.16 10.98
N GLY A 368 -15.65 4.95 10.46
CA GLY A 368 -15.28 4.69 9.07
C GLY A 368 -16.23 5.35 8.08
N LYS A 369 -17.56 5.30 8.33
CA LYS A 369 -18.53 6.03 7.52
C LYS A 369 -18.29 7.54 7.56
N HIS A 370 -18.11 8.11 8.76
CA HIS A 370 -17.86 9.54 8.92
C HIS A 370 -16.60 9.99 8.16
N ILE A 371 -15.49 9.26 8.29
CA ILE A 371 -14.24 9.56 7.58
C ILE A 371 -14.44 9.47 6.07
N ALA A 372 -15.03 8.38 5.57
CA ALA A 372 -15.23 8.18 4.14
C ALA A 372 -16.09 9.30 3.50
N GLU A 373 -17.13 9.75 4.20
CA GLU A 373 -17.99 10.85 3.74
C GLU A 373 -17.29 12.21 3.83
N ALA A 374 -16.61 12.50 4.94
CA ALA A 374 -15.97 13.80 5.16
C ALA A 374 -14.72 14.02 4.30
N MET A 375 -13.98 12.94 3.99
CA MET A 375 -12.70 13.01 3.27
C MET A 375 -12.81 12.64 1.79
N SER A 376 -14.02 12.34 1.28
CA SER A 376 -14.24 11.81 -0.08
C SER A 376 -13.61 12.71 -1.16
N ASP A 377 -13.94 14.00 -1.14
CA ASP A 377 -13.39 14.97 -2.09
C ASP A 377 -11.95 15.36 -1.75
N THR A 378 -11.62 15.40 -0.45
CA THR A 378 -10.29 15.72 0.06
C THR A 378 -9.25 14.76 -0.49
N GLN A 379 -9.58 13.48 -0.67
CA GLN A 379 -8.70 12.46 -1.26
C GLN A 379 -8.16 12.85 -2.64
N LEU A 380 -8.85 13.74 -3.38
CA LEU A 380 -8.42 14.22 -4.70
C LEU A 380 -7.53 15.46 -4.64
N THR A 381 -7.09 15.88 -3.45
CA THR A 381 -6.41 17.17 -3.25
C THR A 381 -5.11 17.02 -2.48
N GLU A 382 -4.14 17.88 -2.76
CA GLU A 382 -2.82 17.79 -2.15
C GLU A 382 -2.91 17.94 -0.62
N MET A 383 -2.21 17.07 0.12
CA MET A 383 -1.91 17.30 1.54
C MET A 383 -0.86 18.40 1.64
N LEU A 384 -1.23 19.63 1.98
CA LEU A 384 -0.32 20.78 1.94
C LEU A 384 0.69 20.78 3.09
N ASP A 385 0.24 20.38 4.28
CA ASP A 385 1.00 20.57 5.51
C ASP A 385 0.65 19.52 6.58
N HIS A 386 1.61 19.24 7.44
CA HIS A 386 1.45 18.46 8.66
C HIS A 386 2.27 19.09 9.79
N ARG A 387 1.73 19.13 11.01
CA ARG A 387 2.39 19.73 12.18
C ARG A 387 1.98 19.09 13.49
N PHE A 388 2.90 19.08 14.45
CA PHE A 388 2.59 18.82 15.85
C PHE A 388 2.10 20.12 16.50
N LEU A 389 0.86 20.12 17.01
CA LEU A 389 0.31 21.28 17.73
C LEU A 389 0.76 21.29 19.19
N ALA A 390 0.92 20.11 19.77
CA ALA A 390 1.49 19.86 21.07
C ALA A 390 1.87 18.36 21.17
N GLU A 391 2.51 17.92 22.25
CA GLU A 391 2.89 16.50 22.42
C GLU A 391 1.65 15.58 22.31
N GLY A 392 1.64 14.62 21.37
CA GLY A 392 0.47 13.76 21.15
C GLY A 392 -0.74 14.42 20.50
N VAL A 393 -0.59 15.63 19.93
CA VAL A 393 -1.64 16.29 19.13
C VAL A 393 -1.06 16.77 17.81
N GLU A 394 -1.65 16.30 16.71
CA GLU A 394 -1.18 16.53 15.36
C GLU A 394 -2.28 17.15 14.50
N ALA A 395 -1.88 17.88 13.46
CA ALA A 395 -2.81 18.45 12.49
C ALA A 395 -2.26 18.42 11.06
N THR A 396 -3.18 18.24 10.12
CA THR A 396 -2.92 18.23 8.68
C THR A 396 -3.84 19.20 7.96
N THR A 397 -3.35 19.88 6.94
CA THR A 397 -4.16 20.74 6.05
C THR A 397 -4.07 20.27 4.61
N PHE A 398 -5.20 20.26 3.91
CA PHE A 398 -5.33 19.86 2.50
C PHE A 398 -5.70 21.05 1.61
N ALA A 399 -5.47 20.91 0.30
CA ALA A 399 -5.65 21.99 -0.66
C ALA A 399 -7.12 22.39 -0.89
N ASP A 400 -8.09 21.53 -0.58
CA ASP A 400 -9.52 21.89 -0.58
C ASP A 400 -9.97 22.65 0.69
N GLY A 401 -9.01 22.97 1.56
CA GLY A 401 -9.24 23.65 2.82
C GLY A 401 -9.67 22.74 3.97
N THR A 402 -9.70 21.42 3.76
CA THR A 402 -9.90 20.46 4.84
C THR A 402 -8.74 20.52 5.83
N ARG A 403 -9.06 20.54 7.11
CA ARG A 403 -8.11 20.44 8.20
C ARG A 403 -8.54 19.33 9.16
N VAL A 404 -7.60 18.46 9.47
CA VAL A 404 -7.78 17.38 10.43
C VAL A 404 -6.91 17.64 11.65
N VAL A 405 -7.48 17.49 12.84
CA VAL A 405 -6.75 17.47 14.12
C VAL A 405 -6.99 16.13 14.78
N ALA A 406 -5.92 15.45 15.18
CA ALA A 406 -6.00 14.19 15.93
C ALA A 406 -5.36 14.37 17.31
N ASN A 407 -6.06 13.88 18.34
CA ASN A 407 -5.61 13.91 19.72
C ASN A 407 -5.35 12.49 20.19
N PHE A 408 -4.08 12.15 20.40
CA PHE A 408 -3.63 10.83 20.85
C PHE A 408 -3.39 10.76 22.36
N ARG A 409 -3.80 11.79 23.11
CA ARG A 409 -3.70 11.86 24.57
C ARG A 409 -4.89 11.18 25.24
N ASP A 410 -4.72 10.88 26.53
CA ASP A 410 -5.79 10.47 27.44
C ASP A 410 -6.65 11.65 27.94
N THR A 411 -6.32 12.89 27.55
CA THR A 411 -7.04 14.10 27.93
C THR A 411 -7.55 14.87 26.70
N PRO A 412 -8.69 15.58 26.80
CA PRO A 412 -9.17 16.43 25.73
C PRO A 412 -8.19 17.55 25.36
N TYR A 413 -8.24 18.02 24.12
CA TYR A 413 -7.44 19.14 23.62
C TYR A 413 -8.36 20.23 23.07
N ASP A 414 -8.11 21.49 23.44
CA ASP A 414 -8.82 22.64 22.87
C ASP A 414 -8.09 23.16 21.63
N ASP A 415 -8.67 22.92 20.46
CA ASP A 415 -8.23 23.46 19.19
C ASP A 415 -9.06 24.71 18.85
N ARG A 416 -8.61 25.87 19.35
CA ARG A 416 -9.17 27.20 19.04
C ARG A 416 -10.67 27.33 19.39
N GLY A 417 -11.06 26.88 20.58
CA GLY A 417 -12.44 26.90 21.07
C GLY A 417 -13.25 25.65 20.72
N HIS A 418 -12.62 24.63 20.11
CA HIS A 418 -13.26 23.37 19.79
C HIS A 418 -12.54 22.21 20.45
N VAL A 419 -13.25 21.50 21.31
CA VAL A 419 -12.69 20.37 22.07
C VAL A 419 -12.59 19.13 21.18
N VAL A 420 -11.37 18.63 21.02
CA VAL A 420 -11.08 17.31 20.46
C VAL A 420 -10.93 16.32 21.63
N ALA A 421 -11.83 15.34 21.70
CA ALA A 421 -11.84 14.34 22.77
C ALA A 421 -10.51 13.57 22.85
N ALA A 422 -10.22 12.98 24.02
CA ALA A 422 -9.13 12.04 24.18
C ALA A 422 -9.25 10.88 23.17
N HIS A 423 -8.15 10.51 22.52
CA HIS A 423 -8.12 9.51 21.42
C HIS A 423 -9.06 9.82 20.25
N GLY A 424 -9.51 11.07 20.11
CA GLY A 424 -10.44 11.53 19.10
C GLY A 424 -9.77 12.29 17.95
N PHE A 425 -10.58 12.64 16.95
CA PHE A 425 -10.17 13.52 15.87
C PHE A 425 -11.31 14.47 15.50
N ARG A 426 -10.95 15.55 14.80
CA ARG A 426 -11.88 16.51 14.22
C ARG A 426 -11.48 16.77 12.77
N ILE A 427 -12.46 16.65 11.88
CA ILE A 427 -12.36 17.05 10.46
C ILE A 427 -13.17 18.34 10.32
N SER A 428 -12.60 19.35 9.66
CA SER A 428 -13.22 20.68 9.46
C SER A 428 -12.82 21.23 8.10
N LYS A 429 -13.62 22.12 7.50
CA LYS A 429 -13.19 22.93 6.36
C LYS A 429 -12.97 24.38 6.77
N PHE A 430 -12.02 25.07 6.14
CA PHE A 430 -11.85 26.51 6.39
C PHE A 430 -13.14 27.27 6.11
N GLY A 431 -13.67 27.94 7.15
CA GLY A 431 -14.91 28.72 7.09
C GLY A 431 -16.12 28.05 7.75
N GLU A 432 -15.99 26.80 8.20
CA GLU A 432 -17.00 26.07 9.00
C GLU A 432 -16.72 26.06 10.50
#